data_AF-A0A358NJW3-F1
#
_entry.id   AF-A0A358NJW3-F1
#
_cell.length_a   1.000
_cell.length_b   1.000
_cell.length_c   1.000
_cell.angle_alpha   90.00
_cell.angle_beta   90.00
_cell.angle_gamma   90.00
#
_symmetry.space_group_name_H-M   'P 1'
#
loop_
_entity.id
_entity.type
_entity.pdbx_description
1 polymer ?
#
loop_
_entity_poly.entity_id
_entity_poly.type
_entity_poly.pdbx_seq_one_letter_code
_entity_poly.pdbx_strand_id
1 'polypeptide(L)' 'WIIPILCVCIFETISVIIQLFSLKYFNKRVFKIAPFHHHLEKCGWKENAITFTFCIITLAACIIAYMGLAV' A
#
# COMPACT_ATOMS: atom_id res chain seq x y z
N TRP A 1 -11.14 13.93 -4.32
CA TRP A 1 -10.42 13.60 -5.58
C TRP A 1 -9.02 13.04 -5.34
N ILE A 2 -8.13 13.75 -4.64
CA ILE A 2 -6.71 13.35 -4.51
C ILE A 2 -6.50 12.12 -3.61
N ILE A 3 -7.30 11.98 -2.55
CA ILE A 3 -7.20 10.90 -1.56
C ILE A 3 -7.36 9.49 -2.17
N PRO A 4 -8.41 9.18 -2.97
CA PRO A 4 -8.57 7.84 -3.55
C PRO A 4 -7.46 7.47 -4.53
N ILE A 5 -6.92 8.43 -5.29
CA ILE A 5 -5.83 8.20 -6.25
C ILE A 5 -4.55 7.78 -5.51
N LEU A 6 -4.25 8.42 -4.38
CA LEU A 6 -3.07 8.15 -3.56
C LEU A 6 -3.26 6.99 -2.58
N CYS A 7 -4.39 6.28 -2.63
CA CYS A 7 -4.74 5.23 -1.65
C CYS A 7 -3.60 4.20 -1.47
N VAL A 8 -2.98 3.73 -2.56
CA VAL A 8 -1.87 2.77 -2.52
C VAL A 8 -0.62 3.37 -1.85
N CYS A 9 -0.26 4.62 -2.17
CA CYS A 9 0.90 5.30 -1.57
C CYS A 9 0.68 5.62 -0.09
N ILE A 10 -0.55 5.97 0.29
CA ILE A 10 -0.95 6.18 1.69
C ILE A 10 -0.79 4.86 2.45
N PHE A 11 -1.25 3.75 1.87
CA PHE A 11 -1.10 2.42 2.47
C PHE A 11 0.37 2.02 2.67
N GLU A 12 1.22 2.23 1.67
CA GLU A 12 2.67 2.00 1.82
C GLU A 12 3.28 2.82 2.95
N THR A 13 2.95 4.11 3.02
CA THR A 13 3.47 5.00 4.07
C THR A 13 3.00 4.55 5.46
N ILE A 14 1.72 4.20 5.60
CA ILE A 14 1.15 3.69 6.86
C ILE A 14 1.86 2.40 7.28
N SER A 15 2.18 1.50 6.34
CA SER A 15 2.88 0.25 6.64
C SER A 15 4.26 0.51 7.27
N VAL A 16 4.98 1.54 6.80
CA VAL A 16 6.28 1.95 7.35
C VAL A 16 6.10 2.59 8.73
N ILE A 17 5.09 3.44 8.91
CA ILE A 17 4.81 4.08 10.21
C ILE A 17 4.49 3.03 11.27
N ILE A 18 3.63 2.04 10.96
CA ILE A 18 3.29 0.95 11.88
C ILE A 18 4.54 0.13 12.23
N GLN A 19 5.38 -0.18 11.23
CA GLN A 19 6.62 -0.90 11.43
C GLN A 19 7.57 -0.14 12.38
N LEU A 20 7.77 1.16 12.14
CA LEU A 20 8.63 2.02 12.97
C LEU A 20 8.05 2.21 14.38
N PHE A 21 6.74 2.38 14.50
CA PHE A 21 6.05 2.52 15.77
C PHE A 21 6.19 1.25 16.61
N SER A 22 5.94 0.07 16.03
CA SER A 22 6.10 -1.21 16.74
C SER A 22 7.54 -1.47 17.15
N LEU A 23 8.50 -1.11 16.30
CA LEU A 23 9.92 -1.18 16.65
C LEU A 23 10.28 -0.24 17.81
N LYS A 24 9.72 0.96 17.84
CA LYS A 24 10.01 1.96 18.86
C LYS A 24 9.36 1.66 20.22
N TYR A 25 8.12 1.15 20.23
CA TYR A 25 7.36 0.91 21.47
C TYR A 25 7.46 -0.54 21.96
N PHE A 26 7.42 -1.51 21.05
CA PHE A 26 7.36 -2.93 21.41
C PHE A 26 8.64 -3.70 21.07
N ASN A 27 9.60 -3.06 20.39
CA ASN A 27 10.85 -3.68 19.91
C ASN A 27 10.63 -4.95 19.07
N LYS A 28 9.44 -5.11 18.47
CA LYS A 28 9.04 -6.26 17.67
C LYS A 28 8.70 -5.81 16.25
N ARG A 29 9.14 -6.58 15.26
CA ARG A 29 8.84 -6.36 13.84
C ARG A 29 7.47 -6.95 13.50
N VAL A 30 6.55 -6.14 12.98
CA VAL A 30 5.20 -6.58 12.57
C VAL A 30 5.25 -7.18 11.16
N PHE A 31 5.97 -6.52 10.25
CA PHE A 31 6.23 -7.00 8.90
C PHE A 31 7.66 -7.53 8.77
N LYS A 32 7.88 -8.50 7.87
CA LYS A 32 9.24 -9.03 7.58
C LYS A 32 10.19 -7.94 7.07
N ILE A 33 9.67 -7.03 6.25
CA ILE A 33 10.36 -5.85 5.74
C ILE A 33 9.26 -4.85 5.37
N ALA A 34 9.50 -3.55 5.58
CA ALA A 34 8.63 -2.49 5.10
C ALA A 34 9.44 -1.66 4.08
N PRO A 35 8.83 -1.15 3.00
CA PRO A 35 7.39 -1.04 2.72
C PRO A 35 6.68 -2.34 2.29
N PHE A 36 5.34 -2.28 2.20
CA PHE A 36 4.47 -3.43 1.97
C PHE A 36 4.75 -4.21 0.68
N HIS A 37 5.21 -3.58 -0.40
CA HIS A 37 5.53 -4.30 -1.65
C HIS A 37 6.69 -5.28 -1.48
N HIS A 38 7.75 -4.90 -0.76
CA HIS A 38 8.84 -5.81 -0.41
C HIS A 38 8.41 -6.90 0.58
N HIS A 39 7.39 -6.64 1.40
CA HIS A 39 6.80 -7.69 2.24
C HIS A 39 6.18 -8.81 1.40
N LEU A 40 5.47 -8.45 0.33
CA LEU A 40 4.85 -9.39 -0.61
C LEU A 40 5.91 -10.17 -1.40
N GLU A 41 6.98 -9.51 -1.84
CA GLU A 41 8.12 -10.17 -2.49
C GLU A 41 8.77 -11.22 -1.57
N LYS A 42 9.01 -10.88 -0.30
CA LYS A 42 9.48 -11.83 0.73
C LYS A 42 8.48 -12.95 1.04
N CYS A 43 7.22 -12.81 0.63
CA CYS A 43 6.19 -13.84 0.73
C CYS A 43 6.16 -14.78 -0.48
N GLY A 44 7.01 -14.55 -1.50
CA GLY A 44 7.14 -15.39 -2.68
C GLY A 44 6.42 -14.85 -3.93
N TRP A 45 5.94 -13.60 -3.91
CA TRP A 45 5.30 -12.98 -5.06
C TRP A 45 6.35 -12.42 -6.05
N LYS A 46 6.06 -12.52 -7.34
CA LYS A 46 6.88 -11.89 -8.40
C LYS A 46 6.62 -10.39 -8.43
N GLU A 47 7.67 -9.59 -8.52
CA GLU A 47 7.60 -8.12 -8.58
C GLU A 47 6.58 -7.62 -9.61
N ASN A 48 6.62 -8.17 -10.84
CA ASN A 48 5.69 -7.81 -11.91
C ASN A 48 4.21 -8.03 -11.51
N ALA A 49 3.90 -9.10 -10.78
CA ALA A 49 2.53 -9.40 -10.36
C ALA A 49 2.05 -8.44 -9.26
N ILE A 50 2.94 -8.02 -8.36
CA ILE A 50 2.67 -7.05 -7.32
C ILE A 50 2.36 -5.68 -7.95
N THR A 51 3.23 -5.23 -8.86
CA THR A 51 3.06 -3.96 -9.60
C THR A 51 1.74 -3.95 -10.37
N PHE A 52 1.39 -5.04 -11.05
CA PHE A 52 0.13 -5.12 -11.79
C PHE A 52 -1.09 -5.08 -10.87
N THR A 53 -1.04 -5.76 -9.72
CA THR A 53 -2.11 -5.75 -8.71
C THR A 53 -2.34 -4.34 -8.16
N PHE A 54 -1.27 -3.63 -7.79
CA PHE A 54 -1.38 -2.25 -7.32
C PHE A 54 -1.85 -1.28 -8.39
N CYS A 55 -1.50 -1.52 -9.65
CA CYS A 55 -2.00 -0.75 -10.78
C CYS A 55 -3.52 -0.94 -10.95
N ILE A 56 -4.01 -2.18 -10.87
CA ILE A 56 -5.46 -2.46 -10.92
C ILE A 56 -6.20 -1.82 -9.74
N ILE A 57 -5.67 -1.89 -8.52
CA ILE A 57 -6.27 -1.26 -7.34
C ILE A 57 -6.33 0.26 -7.50
N THR A 58 -5.24 0.87 -7.98
CA THR A 58 -5.19 2.31 -8.27
C THR A 58 -6.19 2.70 -9.36
N LEU A 59 -6.30 1.90 -10.43
CA LEU A 59 -7.27 2.12 -11.51
C LEU A 59 -8.71 2.09 -10.98
N ALA A 60 -9.05 1.10 -10.16
CA ALA A 60 -10.37 1.00 -9.54
C ALA A 60 -10.67 2.20 -8.64
N ALA A 61 -9.69 2.63 -7.83
CA ALA A 61 -9.82 3.81 -6.99
C ALA A 61 -9.98 5.10 -7.80
N CYS A 62 -9.30 5.22 -8.94
CA CYS A 62 -9.46 6.34 -9.87
C CYS A 62 -10.88 6.38 -10.47
N ILE A 63 -11.46 5.23 -10.83
CA ILE A 63 -12.83 5.17 -11.36
C ILE A 63 -13.84 5.64 -10.29
N ILE A 64 -13.68 5.17 -9.05
CA ILE A 64 -14.52 5.61 -7.92
C ILE A 64 -14.36 7.12 -7.68
N ALA A 65 -13.12 7.61 -7.72
CA ALA A 65 -12.84 9.04 -7.61
C ALA A 65 -13.49 9.83 -8.74
N TYR A 66 -13.50 9.33 -9.96
CA TYR A 66 -14.14 10.01 -11.08
C TYR A 66 -15.67 10.01 -10.96
N MET A 67 -16.27 8.88 -10.58
CA MET A 67 -17.73 8.79 -10.39
C MET A 67 -18.23 9.70 -9.27
N GLY A 68 -17.47 9.84 -8.18
CA GLY A 68 -17.82 10.82 -7.14
C GLY A 68 -17.86 12.24 -7.68
N LEU A 69 -17.04 12.58 -8.69
CA LEU A 69 -16.89 13.94 -9.25
C LEU A 69 -18.01 14.27 -10.21
N ALA A 70 -18.60 13.23 -10.81
CA ALA A 70 -19.75 13.31 -11.69
C ALA A 70 -21.09 13.42 -10.93
N VAL A 71 -21.09 13.34 -9.59
CA VAL A 71 -22.23 13.61 -8.69
C VAL A 71 -22.12 15.01 -8.13
#